data_AF-A0A3B9PHC9-F1
#
_entry.id   AF-A0A3B9PHC9-F1
#
_cell.length_a   1.000
_cell.length_b   1.000
_cell.length_c   1.000
_cell.angle_alpha   90.00
_cell.angle_beta   90.00
_cell.angle_gamma   90.00
#
_symmetry.space_group_name_H-M   'P 1'
#
loop_
_entity.id
_entity.type
_entity.pdbx_description
1 polymer ?
#
loop_
_entity_poly.entity_id
_entity_poly.type
_entity_poly.pdbx_seq_one_letter_code
_entity_poly.pdbx_strand_id
1 'polypeptide(L)'
;YFKALAAFVSDGLARCGYSYCTGGVMATNEKWRQPVRVWERTFTDWIERPTPESLLHAGIFFDLDGVWGRVEWATRLRELIARKARGNSRFLACMARNALLRTPPLGFFKDFVVESDGRHTRVINIKRRGTAPLADLVRVHALAIGSQALNSFERLKDIIDAA
;
A
#
# COMPACT_ATOMS: atom_id res chain seq x y z
N TYR A 1 -15.85 1.81 22.93
CA TYR A 1 -14.85 0.73 23.01
C TYR A 1 -13.71 0.89 22.01
N PHE A 2 -13.89 0.63 20.70
CA PHE A 2 -12.76 0.57 19.74
C PHE A 2 -11.87 1.84 19.66
N LYS A 3 -12.43 3.03 19.89
CA LYS A 3 -11.64 4.27 19.98
C LYS A 3 -10.62 4.22 21.12
N ALA A 4 -11.04 3.75 22.30
CA ALA A 4 -10.17 3.63 23.47
C ALA A 4 -9.10 2.54 23.26
N LEU A 5 -9.48 1.40 22.65
CA LEU A 5 -8.52 0.36 22.28
C LEU A 5 -7.45 0.87 21.31
N ALA A 6 -7.86 1.61 20.27
CA ALA A 6 -6.93 2.17 19.30
C ALA A 6 -5.94 3.17 19.93
N ALA A 7 -6.42 4.02 20.86
CA ALA A 7 -5.56 4.91 21.64
C ALA A 7 -4.58 4.11 22.50
N PHE A 8 -5.07 3.16 23.30
CA PHE A 8 -4.24 2.32 24.15
C PHE A 8 -3.09 1.62 23.40
N VAL A 9 -3.39 1.00 22.25
CA VAL A 9 -2.38 0.32 21.43
C VAL A 9 -1.38 1.32 20.84
N SER A 10 -1.86 2.43 20.27
CA SER A 10 -1.01 3.44 19.65
C SER A 10 -0.07 4.10 20.66
N ASP A 11 -0.59 4.45 21.84
CA ASP A 11 0.18 5.06 22.92
C ASP A 11 1.19 4.06 23.51
N GLY A 12 0.81 2.78 23.62
CA GLY A 12 1.72 1.71 24.00
C GLY A 12 2.89 1.58 23.02
N LEU A 13 2.63 1.54 21.72
CA LEU A 13 3.66 1.50 20.68
C LEU A 13 4.55 2.76 20.71
N ALA A 14 3.98 3.94 20.93
CA ALA A 14 4.72 5.19 21.08
C ALA A 14 5.68 5.14 22.28
N ARG A 15 5.25 4.59 23.41
CA ARG A 15 6.12 4.37 24.58
C ARG A 15 7.25 3.38 24.31
N CYS A 16 7.06 2.46 23.37
CA CYS A 16 8.10 1.54 22.90
C CYS A 16 9.01 2.12 21.80
N GLY A 17 8.84 3.40 21.41
CA GLY A 17 9.67 4.08 20.42
C GLY A 17 9.11 4.13 19.00
N TYR A 18 7.89 3.63 18.76
CA TYR A 18 7.20 3.77 17.47
C TYR A 18 6.41 5.08 17.42
N SER A 19 6.94 6.10 16.76
CA SER A 19 6.27 7.40 16.67
C SER A 19 4.89 7.31 16.02
N TYR A 20 3.99 8.21 16.43
CA TYR A 20 2.69 8.35 15.78
C TYR A 20 2.88 8.66 14.29
N CYS A 21 2.06 8.01 13.46
CA CYS A 21 2.05 8.29 12.04
C CYS A 21 1.48 9.68 11.77
N THR A 22 2.28 10.54 11.14
CA THR A 22 1.86 11.88 10.69
C THR A 22 0.94 11.85 9.47
N GLY A 23 0.85 10.69 8.78
CA GLY A 23 0.01 10.50 7.60
C GLY A 23 -1.48 10.27 7.90
N GLY A 24 -1.90 10.30 9.16
CA GLY A 24 -3.32 10.19 9.53
C GLY A 24 -3.98 8.84 9.25
N VAL A 25 -3.19 7.78 9.00
CA VAL A 25 -3.69 6.42 8.68
C VAL A 25 -3.78 5.48 9.89
N MET A 26 -3.61 6.01 11.10
CA MET A 26 -3.68 5.21 12.33
C MET A 26 -5.13 4.85 12.70
N ALA A 27 -5.30 3.77 13.47
CA ALA A 27 -6.61 3.33 13.99
C ALA A 27 -7.27 4.33 14.97
N THR A 28 -6.50 5.29 15.51
CA THR A 28 -7.03 6.42 16.29
C THR A 28 -7.91 7.33 15.43
N ASN A 29 -7.68 7.39 14.12
CA ASN A 29 -8.54 8.08 13.17
C ASN A 29 -9.84 7.30 12.97
N GLU A 30 -10.98 7.97 13.17
CA GLU A 30 -12.31 7.40 12.98
C GLU A 30 -12.56 6.91 11.55
N LYS A 31 -11.99 7.57 10.53
CA LYS A 31 -12.09 7.16 9.13
C LYS A 31 -11.62 5.72 8.90
N TRP A 32 -10.65 5.25 9.67
CA TRP A 32 -10.01 3.94 9.51
C TRP A 32 -10.42 2.90 10.55
N ARG A 33 -11.24 3.30 11.51
CA ARG A 33 -11.78 2.41 12.53
C ARG A 33 -13.22 2.03 12.19
N GLN A 34 -13.34 1.20 11.16
CA GLN A 34 -14.61 0.91 10.50
C GLN A 34 -15.02 -0.56 10.65
N PRO A 35 -16.34 -0.87 10.68
CA PRO A 35 -16.82 -2.25 10.57
C PRO A 35 -16.39 -2.90 9.24
N VAL A 36 -16.24 -4.23 9.23
CA VAL A 36 -15.82 -4.98 8.03
C VAL A 36 -16.68 -4.68 6.80
N ARG A 37 -18.01 -4.60 6.95
CA ARG A 37 -18.93 -4.25 5.85
C ARG A 37 -18.65 -2.89 5.20
N VAL A 38 -18.14 -1.94 5.99
CA VAL A 38 -17.78 -0.61 5.48
C VAL A 38 -16.47 -0.70 4.72
N TRP A 39 -15.50 -1.47 5.22
CA TRP A 39 -14.26 -1.75 4.50
C TRP A 39 -14.49 -2.44 3.16
N GLU A 40 -15.39 -3.43 3.11
CA GLU A 40 -15.75 -4.10 1.85
C GLU A 40 -16.26 -3.12 0.80
N ARG A 41 -17.16 -2.22 1.19
CA ARG A 41 -17.67 -1.17 0.30
C ARG A 41 -16.56 -0.20 -0.09
N THR A 42 -15.78 0.28 0.87
CA THR A 42 -14.67 1.22 0.62
C THR A 42 -13.66 0.66 -0.39
N PHE A 43 -13.22 -0.60 -0.22
CA PHE A 43 -12.28 -1.23 -1.15
C PHE A 43 -12.91 -1.48 -2.52
N THR A 44 -14.20 -1.82 -2.55
CA THR A 44 -14.96 -1.93 -3.79
C THR A 44 -14.98 -0.59 -4.54
N ASP A 45 -15.31 0.50 -3.84
CA ASP A 45 -15.37 1.84 -4.42
C ASP A 45 -14.00 2.31 -4.93
N TRP A 46 -12.93 2.02 -4.21
CA TRP A 46 -11.56 2.36 -4.65
C TRP A 46 -11.15 1.65 -5.94
N ILE A 47 -11.62 0.42 -6.14
CA ILE A 47 -11.34 -0.37 -7.34
C ILE A 47 -12.26 0.04 -8.49
N GLU A 48 -13.55 0.24 -8.24
CA GLU A 48 -14.54 0.52 -9.29
C GLU A 48 -14.53 1.98 -9.73
N ARG A 49 -14.17 2.91 -8.84
CA ARG A 49 -14.18 4.36 -9.07
C ARG A 49 -12.87 5.01 -8.59
N PRO A 50 -11.72 4.66 -9.21
CA PRO A 50 -10.43 5.12 -8.74
C PRO A 50 -10.28 6.65 -8.86
N THR A 51 -9.83 7.27 -7.77
CA THR A 51 -9.42 8.68 -7.67
C THR A 51 -7.97 8.74 -7.18
N PRO A 52 -7.25 9.88 -7.34
CA PRO A 52 -5.90 9.99 -6.79
C PRO A 52 -5.80 9.63 -5.30
N GLU A 53 -6.78 10.04 -4.49
CA GLU A 53 -6.85 9.70 -3.07
C GLU A 53 -7.08 8.19 -2.85
N SER A 54 -7.99 7.57 -3.62
CA SER A 54 -8.27 6.13 -3.45
C SER A 54 -7.08 5.27 -3.86
N LEU A 55 -6.30 5.67 -4.86
CA LEU A 55 -5.09 4.97 -5.30
C LEU A 55 -3.99 5.06 -4.25
N LEU A 56 -3.82 6.22 -3.61
CA LEU A 56 -2.91 6.39 -2.47
C LEU A 56 -3.31 5.44 -1.33
N HIS A 57 -4.60 5.42 -0.97
CA HIS A 57 -5.08 4.54 0.09
C HIS A 57 -5.01 3.06 -0.29
N ALA A 58 -5.29 2.69 -1.53
CA ALA A 58 -5.11 1.31 -2.01
C ALA A 58 -3.66 0.86 -1.85
N GLY A 59 -2.68 1.72 -2.17
CA GLY A 59 -1.26 1.44 -1.94
C GLY A 59 -0.86 1.25 -0.47
N ILE A 60 -1.67 1.70 0.48
CA ILE A 60 -1.45 1.55 1.93
C ILE A 60 -2.22 0.34 2.48
N PHE A 61 -3.53 0.30 2.21
CA PHE A 61 -4.45 -0.61 2.88
C PHE A 61 -4.64 -1.94 2.16
N PHE A 62 -4.27 -2.09 0.89
CA PHE A 62 -4.38 -3.40 0.21
C PHE A 62 -3.34 -4.41 0.72
N ASP A 63 -2.34 -3.93 1.44
CA ASP A 63 -1.36 -4.77 2.13
C ASP A 63 -1.82 -5.08 3.58
N LEU A 64 -3.13 -5.16 3.83
CA LEU A 64 -3.66 -5.40 5.18
C LEU A 64 -3.40 -6.84 5.68
N ASP A 65 -3.15 -6.95 6.98
CA ASP A 65 -3.06 -8.25 7.65
C ASP A 65 -3.78 -8.29 9.00
N GLY A 66 -4.19 -9.50 9.40
CA GLY A 66 -4.89 -9.78 10.64
C GLY A 66 -3.91 -10.17 11.74
N VAL A 67 -3.69 -9.28 12.71
CA VAL A 67 -2.74 -9.52 13.81
C VAL A 67 -3.43 -10.08 15.07
N TRP A 68 -4.68 -9.66 15.34
CA TRP A 68 -5.41 -10.07 16.54
C TRP A 68 -6.93 -10.00 16.34
N GLY A 69 -7.67 -10.81 17.09
CA GLY A 69 -9.13 -10.89 17.03
C GLY A 69 -9.60 -11.88 15.96
N ARG A 70 -10.60 -11.49 15.17
CA ARG A 70 -11.11 -12.30 14.04
C ARG A 70 -10.30 -12.01 12.76
N VAL A 71 -9.12 -12.62 12.68
CA VAL A 71 -8.15 -12.40 11.61
C VAL A 71 -8.66 -12.83 10.23
N GLU A 72 -9.63 -13.73 10.18
CA GLU A 72 -10.32 -14.16 8.96
C GLU A 72 -11.02 -13.02 8.22
N TRP A 73 -11.36 -11.92 8.92
CA TRP A 73 -11.90 -10.73 8.28
C TRP A 73 -10.89 -10.02 7.38
N ALA A 74 -9.59 -10.02 7.75
CA ALA A 74 -8.54 -9.48 6.90
C ALA A 74 -8.36 -10.35 5.65
N THR A 75 -8.35 -11.68 5.80
CA THR A 75 -8.31 -12.62 4.68
C THR A 75 -9.48 -12.39 3.71
N ARG A 76 -10.72 -12.28 4.22
CA ARG A 76 -11.90 -11.99 3.40
C ARG A 76 -11.77 -10.69 2.59
N LEU A 77 -11.19 -9.65 3.19
CA LEU A 77 -10.94 -8.38 2.50
C LEU A 77 -9.85 -8.52 1.43
N ARG A 78 -8.77 -9.27 1.68
CA ARG A 78 -7.75 -9.56 0.66
C ARG A 78 -8.31 -10.37 -0.50
N GLU A 79 -9.14 -11.37 -0.23
CA GLU A 79 -9.84 -12.12 -1.27
C GLU A 79 -10.77 -11.21 -2.10
N LEU A 80 -11.47 -10.26 -1.45
CA LEU A 80 -12.29 -9.27 -2.15
C LEU A 80 -11.45 -8.42 -3.09
N ILE A 81 -10.31 -7.90 -2.61
CA ILE A 81 -9.36 -7.12 -3.41
C ILE A 81 -8.87 -7.93 -4.61
N ALA A 82 -8.38 -9.16 -4.38
CA ALA A 82 -7.89 -10.05 -5.42
C ALA A 82 -8.95 -10.32 -6.50
N ARG A 83 -10.18 -10.67 -6.08
CA ARG A 83 -11.28 -10.93 -7.02
C ARG A 83 -11.68 -9.70 -7.83
N LYS A 84 -11.74 -8.51 -7.21
CA LYS A 84 -12.19 -7.28 -7.89
C LYS A 84 -11.10 -6.61 -8.73
N ALA A 85 -9.84 -6.74 -8.33
CA ALA A 85 -8.72 -6.17 -9.07
C ALA A 85 -8.36 -7.00 -10.30
N ARG A 86 -8.45 -8.34 -10.20
CA ARG A 86 -8.19 -9.25 -11.32
C ARG A 86 -9.08 -8.91 -12.51
N GLY A 87 -8.46 -8.61 -13.65
CA GLY A 87 -9.16 -8.26 -14.89
C GLY A 87 -9.76 -6.85 -14.94
N ASN A 88 -9.67 -6.03 -13.87
CA ASN A 88 -10.14 -4.64 -13.90
C ASN A 88 -9.08 -3.72 -14.55
N SER A 89 -9.06 -3.72 -15.88
CA SER A 89 -8.07 -2.99 -16.69
C SER A 89 -8.00 -1.49 -16.37
N ARG A 90 -9.14 -0.84 -16.10
CA ARG A 90 -9.19 0.58 -15.71
C ARG A 90 -8.48 0.82 -14.39
N PHE A 91 -8.81 0.05 -13.35
CA PHE A 91 -8.17 0.18 -12.04
C PHE A 91 -6.66 -0.09 -12.12
N LEU A 92 -6.28 -1.16 -12.82
CA LEU A 92 -4.88 -1.55 -13.00
C LEU A 92 -4.08 -0.49 -13.75
N ALA A 93 -4.65 0.11 -14.81
CA ALA A 93 -4.04 1.22 -15.53
C ALA A 93 -3.87 2.46 -14.63
N CYS A 94 -4.86 2.77 -13.79
CA CYS A 94 -4.74 3.84 -12.81
C CYS A 94 -3.64 3.57 -11.77
N MET A 95 -3.55 2.35 -11.23
CA MET A 95 -2.49 1.95 -10.30
C MET A 95 -1.10 1.98 -10.96
N ALA A 96 -0.98 1.51 -12.19
CA ALA A 96 0.26 1.56 -12.97
C ALA A 96 0.71 3.01 -13.21
N ARG A 97 -0.21 3.89 -13.63
CA ARG A 97 0.08 5.32 -13.78
C ARG A 97 0.52 5.93 -12.46
N ASN A 98 -0.14 5.60 -11.35
CA ASN A 98 0.25 6.09 -10.02
C ASN A 98 1.65 5.60 -9.60
N ALA A 99 2.00 4.34 -9.90
CA ALA A 99 3.33 3.80 -9.67
C ALA A 99 4.40 4.55 -10.49
N LEU A 100 4.10 4.86 -11.75
CA LEU A 100 5.00 5.61 -12.64
C LEU A 100 5.23 7.07 -12.21
N LEU A 101 4.32 7.67 -11.43
CA LEU A 101 4.55 9.01 -10.86
C LEU A 101 5.66 9.02 -9.79
N ARG A 102 6.04 7.86 -9.25
CA ARG A 102 7.17 7.70 -8.32
C ARG A 102 8.41 7.32 -9.13
N THR A 103 8.91 8.26 -9.94
CA THR A 103 10.08 8.00 -10.78
C THR A 103 11.35 7.85 -9.94
N PRO A 104 12.13 6.77 -10.14
CA PRO A 104 13.50 6.73 -9.63
C PRO A 104 14.31 7.81 -10.36
N PRO A 105 15.27 8.46 -9.71
CA PRO A 105 16.12 9.48 -10.31
C PRO A 105 17.20 8.83 -11.15
N LEU A 106 16.83 8.27 -12.29
CA LEU A 106 17.79 7.77 -13.24
C LEU A 106 18.27 8.93 -14.10
N GLY A 107 19.56 9.23 -14.03
CA GLY A 107 20.24 10.04 -15.02
C GLY A 107 20.37 9.27 -16.33
N PHE A 108 20.57 9.98 -17.43
CA PHE A 108 20.60 9.42 -18.79
C PHE A 108 21.77 8.45 -19.05
N PHE A 109 22.70 8.32 -18.10
CA PHE A 109 23.79 7.34 -18.08
C PHE A 109 23.97 6.91 -16.63
N LYS A 110 23.85 5.61 -16.34
CA LYS A 110 24.37 4.80 -15.19
C LYS A 110 24.89 5.48 -13.89
N ASP A 111 24.42 6.66 -13.54
CA ASP A 111 24.78 7.44 -12.37
C ASP A 111 23.48 7.90 -11.71
N PHE A 112 23.37 7.64 -10.42
CA PHE A 112 22.22 8.05 -9.62
C PHE A 112 22.09 9.58 -9.65
N VAL A 113 20.96 10.10 -10.10
CA VAL A 113 20.69 11.54 -10.02
C VAL A 113 20.45 11.92 -8.56
N VAL A 114 21.47 12.55 -8.00
CA VAL A 114 21.47 13.19 -6.70
C VAL A 114 20.50 14.38 -6.76
N GLU A 115 19.65 14.59 -5.75
CA GLU A 115 18.85 15.81 -5.69
C GLU A 115 19.77 17.01 -5.52
N SER A 116 19.62 18.03 -6.37
CA SER A 116 20.29 19.32 -6.23
C SER A 116 19.52 20.19 -5.23
N ASP A 117 19.44 19.79 -3.96
CA ASP A 117 18.79 20.60 -2.91
C ASP A 117 19.75 21.68 -2.36
N GLY A 118 20.56 22.32 -3.21
CA GLY A 118 21.42 23.45 -2.84
C GLY A 118 22.48 23.19 -1.76
N ARG A 119 22.51 22.00 -1.16
CA ARG A 119 23.45 21.55 -0.14
C ARG A 119 23.92 20.16 -0.51
N HIS A 120 24.98 20.11 -1.32
CA HIS A 120 25.71 18.91 -1.71
C HIS A 120 25.59 17.74 -0.71
N THR A 121 24.58 16.88 -0.86
CA THR A 121 24.47 15.64 -0.11
C THR A 121 24.28 14.51 -1.12
N ARG A 122 25.36 13.74 -1.30
CA ARG A 122 25.41 12.51 -2.11
C ARG A 122 24.60 11.40 -1.44
N VAL A 123 23.30 11.59 -1.25
CA VAL A 123 22.44 10.63 -0.56
C VAL A 123 21.26 10.25 -1.47
N ILE A 124 21.19 8.97 -1.80
CA ILE A 124 20.04 8.40 -2.50
C ILE A 124 19.05 7.96 -1.43
N ASN A 125 17.82 8.49 -1.49
CA ASN A 125 16.74 7.98 -0.67
C ASN A 125 16.29 6.60 -1.18
N ILE A 126 16.95 5.53 -0.73
CA ILE A 126 16.72 4.14 -1.18
C ILE A 126 15.23 3.76 -1.06
N LYS A 127 14.54 4.25 -0.03
CA LYS A 127 13.10 4.00 0.16
C LYS A 127 12.25 4.63 -0.94
N ARG A 128 12.36 5.95 -1.13
CA ARG A 128 11.54 6.69 -2.10
C ARG A 128 11.90 6.35 -3.55
N ARG A 129 13.17 6.02 -3.79
CA ARG A 129 13.77 6.00 -5.12
C ARG A 129 14.22 4.61 -5.59
N GLY A 130 14.21 3.61 -4.71
CA GLY A 130 14.55 2.22 -5.04
C GLY A 130 13.42 1.27 -4.71
N THR A 131 13.14 1.08 -3.41
CA THR A 131 12.23 0.01 -2.98
C THR A 131 10.75 0.33 -3.20
N ALA A 132 10.31 1.59 -3.04
CA ALA A 132 8.91 1.95 -3.26
C ALA A 132 8.45 1.80 -4.72
N PRO A 133 9.19 2.29 -5.74
CA PRO A 133 8.82 2.05 -7.14
C PRO A 133 8.74 0.57 -7.50
N LEU A 134 9.67 -0.26 -6.99
CA LEU A 134 9.64 -1.71 -7.18
C LEU A 134 8.42 -2.34 -6.52
N ALA A 135 8.13 -2.01 -5.26
CA ALA A 135 6.96 -2.52 -4.56
C ALA A 135 5.65 -2.12 -5.26
N ASP A 136 5.57 -0.90 -5.78
CA ASP A 136 4.38 -0.41 -6.47
C ASP A 136 4.18 -1.14 -7.81
N LEU A 137 5.24 -1.36 -8.59
CA LEU A 137 5.18 -2.15 -9.83
C LEU A 137 4.78 -3.60 -9.56
N VAL A 138 5.45 -4.26 -8.61
CA VAL A 138 5.14 -5.64 -8.22
C VAL A 138 3.69 -5.76 -7.75
N ARG A 139 3.18 -4.78 -6.98
CA ARG A 139 1.78 -4.77 -6.54
C ARG A 139 0.80 -4.69 -7.72
N VAL A 140 1.07 -3.87 -8.73
CA VAL A 140 0.21 -3.78 -9.93
C VAL A 140 0.09 -5.14 -10.61
N HIS A 141 1.21 -5.81 -10.85
CA HIS A 141 1.21 -7.13 -11.49
C HIS A 141 0.55 -8.20 -10.61
N ALA A 142 0.80 -8.20 -9.31
CA ALA A 142 0.16 -9.10 -8.37
C ALA A 142 -1.37 -8.94 -8.35
N LEU A 143 -1.86 -7.69 -8.36
CA LEU A 143 -3.28 -7.38 -8.45
C LEU A 143 -3.88 -7.84 -9.79
N ALA A 144 -3.13 -7.75 -10.89
CA ALA A 144 -3.59 -8.17 -12.21
C ALA A 144 -3.88 -9.67 -12.30
N ILE A 145 -3.07 -10.49 -11.63
CA ILE A 145 -3.28 -11.95 -11.55
C ILE A 145 -4.22 -12.37 -10.40
N GLY A 146 -4.58 -11.43 -9.52
CA GLY A 146 -5.40 -11.73 -8.34
C GLY A 146 -4.64 -12.43 -7.21
N SER A 147 -3.35 -12.18 -7.08
CA SER A 147 -2.55 -12.66 -5.95
C SER A 147 -3.04 -12.04 -4.64
N GLN A 148 -3.03 -12.85 -3.58
CA GLN A 148 -3.33 -12.40 -2.20
C GLN A 148 -2.05 -12.19 -1.37
N ALA A 149 -0.88 -12.37 -1.98
CA ALA A 149 0.39 -12.20 -1.31
C ALA A 149 0.59 -10.74 -0.86
N LEU A 150 1.18 -10.59 0.32
CA LEU A 150 1.48 -9.29 0.92
C LEU A 150 2.93 -8.89 0.66
N ASN A 151 3.85 -9.85 0.75
CA ASN A 151 5.27 -9.62 0.55
C ASN A 151 5.62 -9.51 -0.95
N SER A 152 6.51 -8.58 -1.31
CA SER A 152 6.94 -8.40 -2.70
C SER A 152 7.60 -9.63 -3.32
N PHE A 153 8.34 -10.44 -2.55
CA PHE A 153 8.96 -11.66 -3.06
C PHE A 153 7.93 -12.75 -3.34
N GLU A 154 6.94 -12.92 -2.46
CA GLU A 154 5.82 -13.83 -2.68
C GLU A 154 4.99 -13.40 -3.88
N ARG A 155 4.72 -12.10 -4.01
CA ARG A 155 4.06 -11.53 -5.19
C ARG A 155 4.81 -11.83 -6.49
N LEU A 156 6.13 -11.65 -6.49
CA LEU A 156 6.97 -11.97 -7.65
C LEU A 156 6.89 -13.45 -8.00
N LYS A 157 6.91 -14.34 -7.01
CA LYS A 157 6.71 -15.77 -7.22
C LYS A 157 5.36 -16.06 -7.86
N ASP A 158 4.27 -15.55 -7.30
CA ASP A 158 2.92 -15.73 -7.86
C ASP A 158 2.82 -15.21 -9.31
N ILE A 159 3.48 -14.08 -9.61
CA ILE A 159 3.53 -13.50 -10.97
C ILE A 159 4.26 -14.43 -11.94
N ILE A 160 5.38 -15.01 -11.53
CA ILE A 160 6.14 -15.95 -12.35
C ILE A 160 5.34 -17.23 -12.59
N ASP A 161 4.68 -17.76 -11.56
CA ASP A 161 3.91 -19.01 -11.65
C ASP A 161 2.62 -18.86 -12.49
N ALA A 162 2.15 -17.63 -12.72
CA ALA A 162 0.97 -17.32 -13.52
C ALA A 162 1.26 -17.02 -15.00
N ALA A 163 2.54 -16.93 -15.40
CA ALA A 163 2.99 -16.64 -16.77
C ALA A 163 3.15 -17.91 -17.61
#